data_AF-A0A8K0SLA9-F1
#
_entry.id   AF-A0A8K0SLA9-F1
#
_cell.length_a   1.000
_cell.length_b   1.000
_cell.length_c   1.000
_cell.angle_alpha   90.00
_cell.angle_beta   90.00
_cell.angle_gamma   90.00
#
_symmetry.space_group_name_H-M   'P 1'
#
loop_
_entity.id
_entity.type
_entity.pdbx_description
1 polymer ?
#
loop_
_entity_poly.entity_id
_entity_poly.type
_entity_poly.pdbx_seq_one_letter_code
_entity_poly.pdbx_strand_id
1 'polypeptide(L)'
;MPDCTRLSELDGFNDYAKLIEEETAWKSTELEHCQFELCSAVYGTGNPDISGIGVALGYIFATGISALLSLVAVVVGRWQSARAYRAAAATTTGLQSFYQSATYFAIAVQLATISSLTHKDFGISTSDFGAIEAQIAQAVSVVCMLPLLAPLVLLDGIDGESWRNPRLFLLHLVVALSFYPFLSRCIQWFAPSPIGDGRGAVVSFADWNTVERICFADGLDKLRDDSLYASAGILELLSSLVVYLFTLWYLLGLIGTGHGARKGKIRSIHAKWNKLNAWIGGRFYLVLMLQAIPFVLSILLYIIIFRLRSTQQELVTRMTIGYNGNNWGFGQIIATVIFLPVFIDVFYSLWLK
;
A
#
# COMPACT_ATOMS: atom_id res chain seq x y z
N MET A 1 26.25 29.15 -16.64
CA MET A 1 24.97 28.93 -15.97
C MET A 1 24.54 27.53 -16.36
N PRO A 2 24.20 26.67 -15.40
CA PRO A 2 23.84 25.27 -15.62
C PRO A 2 22.53 25.18 -16.40
N ASP A 3 22.39 24.15 -17.23
CA ASP A 3 21.12 23.82 -17.88
C ASP A 3 20.30 22.90 -16.95
N CYS A 4 19.56 23.53 -16.04
CA CYS A 4 18.77 22.80 -15.04
C CYS A 4 17.67 21.92 -15.65
N THR A 5 17.23 22.18 -16.88
CA THR A 5 16.11 21.45 -17.50
C THR A 5 16.42 19.97 -17.67
N ARG A 6 17.70 19.64 -17.93
CA ARG A 6 18.19 18.27 -18.04
C ARG A 6 18.07 17.49 -16.72
N LEU A 7 18.13 18.18 -15.58
CA LEU A 7 18.01 17.58 -14.25
C LEU A 7 16.56 17.18 -13.90
N SER A 8 15.59 17.54 -14.74
CA SER A 8 14.20 17.09 -14.55
C SER A 8 13.96 15.63 -14.98
N GLU A 9 14.82 15.12 -15.87
CA GLU A 9 14.77 13.75 -16.38
C GLU A 9 15.71 12.85 -15.57
N LEU A 10 15.15 11.77 -15.04
CA LEU A 10 15.88 10.77 -14.30
C LEU A 10 15.75 9.43 -15.03
N ASP A 11 16.83 9.00 -15.69
CA ASP A 11 16.90 7.67 -16.33
C ASP A 11 17.44 6.62 -15.34
N GLY A 12 18.65 6.85 -14.80
CA GLY A 12 19.31 5.96 -13.86
C GLY A 12 20.27 6.70 -12.94
N PHE A 13 20.47 6.19 -11.71
CA PHE A 13 21.23 6.93 -10.68
C PHE A 13 22.64 7.33 -11.11
N ASN A 14 23.37 6.42 -11.77
CA ASN A 14 24.75 6.70 -12.18
C ASN A 14 24.82 7.80 -13.23
N ASP A 15 23.90 7.78 -14.18
CA ASP A 15 23.85 8.76 -15.25
C ASP A 15 23.34 10.10 -14.73
N TYR A 16 22.41 10.07 -13.78
CA TYR A 16 21.93 11.27 -13.10
C TYR A 16 22.99 11.91 -12.20
N ALA A 17 23.75 11.12 -11.45
CA ALA A 17 24.87 11.62 -10.66
C ALA A 17 25.93 12.30 -11.53
N LYS A 18 26.26 11.70 -12.68
CA LYS A 18 27.15 12.33 -13.67
C LYS A 18 26.55 13.61 -14.23
N LEU A 19 25.25 13.63 -14.51
CA LEU A 19 24.58 14.81 -15.01
C LEU A 19 24.61 15.96 -13.99
N ILE A 20 24.39 15.68 -12.70
CA ILE A 20 24.57 16.66 -11.63
C ILE A 20 26.02 17.18 -11.61
N GLU A 21 27.01 16.28 -11.72
CA GLU A 21 28.42 16.67 -11.74
C GLU A 21 28.76 17.54 -12.96
N GLU A 22 28.28 17.17 -14.14
CA GLU A 22 28.48 17.90 -15.40
C GLU A 22 27.89 19.30 -15.36
N GLU A 23 26.66 19.44 -14.85
CA GLU A 23 25.95 20.73 -14.84
C GLU A 23 26.39 21.62 -13.67
N THR A 24 26.62 21.05 -12.49
CA THR A 24 26.76 21.84 -11.24
C THR A 24 28.14 21.72 -10.58
N ALA A 25 28.94 20.72 -10.98
CA ALA A 25 30.19 20.36 -10.31
C ALA A 25 30.06 20.22 -8.79
N TRP A 26 28.87 19.81 -8.31
CA TRP A 26 28.52 19.68 -6.89
C TRP A 26 28.66 20.97 -6.07
N LYS A 27 28.68 22.14 -6.73
CA LYS A 27 28.78 23.44 -6.05
C LYS A 27 27.41 23.88 -5.53
N SER A 28 27.33 24.25 -4.25
CA SER A 28 26.08 24.71 -3.60
C SER A 28 25.35 25.79 -4.41
N THR A 29 26.08 26.79 -4.93
CA THR A 29 25.50 27.90 -5.68
C THR A 29 24.83 27.47 -6.98
N GLU A 30 25.38 26.48 -7.68
CA GLU A 30 24.83 25.97 -8.94
C GLU A 30 23.68 25.00 -8.68
N LEU A 31 23.79 24.16 -7.65
CA LEU A 31 22.72 23.28 -7.19
C LEU A 31 21.50 24.07 -6.67
N GLU A 32 21.71 25.18 -5.96
CA GLU A 32 20.66 26.11 -5.52
C GLU A 32 19.95 26.75 -6.72
N HIS A 33 20.68 27.03 -7.80
CA HIS A 33 20.08 27.54 -9.03
C HIS A 33 19.12 26.54 -9.67
N CYS A 34 19.45 25.24 -9.60
CA CYS A 34 18.63 24.14 -10.12
C CYS A 34 17.76 23.45 -9.06
N GLN A 35 17.47 24.12 -7.94
CA GLN A 35 16.78 23.51 -6.80
C GLN A 35 15.45 22.85 -7.19
N PHE A 36 14.65 23.51 -8.03
CA PHE A 36 13.33 23.01 -8.41
C PHE A 36 13.43 21.66 -9.15
N GLU A 37 14.23 21.61 -10.22
CA GLU A 37 14.38 20.42 -11.05
C GLU A 37 15.01 19.29 -10.25
N LEU A 38 16.12 19.59 -9.54
CA LEU A 38 16.85 18.64 -8.72
C LEU A 38 15.97 18.00 -7.64
N CYS A 39 15.27 18.80 -6.84
CA CYS A 39 14.48 18.29 -5.73
C CYS A 39 13.20 17.59 -6.21
N SER A 40 12.57 18.08 -7.29
CA SER A 40 11.40 17.43 -7.91
C SER A 40 11.73 16.08 -8.51
N ALA A 41 12.91 15.98 -9.11
CA ALA A 41 13.44 14.76 -9.66
C ALA A 41 13.74 13.76 -8.52
N VAL A 42 14.60 14.13 -7.57
CA VAL A 42 15.10 13.23 -6.52
C VAL A 42 14.04 12.81 -5.50
N TYR A 43 13.20 13.74 -5.02
CA TYR A 43 12.29 13.47 -3.91
C TYR A 43 10.81 13.41 -4.32
N GLY A 44 10.48 13.93 -5.50
CA GLY A 44 9.11 13.98 -6.02
C GLY A 44 8.29 15.13 -5.44
N THR A 45 7.41 15.70 -6.26
CA THR A 45 6.49 16.77 -5.86
C THR A 45 5.14 16.25 -5.36
N GLY A 46 4.97 14.92 -5.35
CA GLY A 46 3.80 14.24 -4.87
C GLY A 46 2.83 13.87 -5.98
N ASN A 47 2.10 12.79 -5.73
CA ASN A 47 1.14 12.24 -6.66
C ASN A 47 -0.27 12.28 -6.05
N PRO A 48 -1.11 13.25 -6.44
CA PRO A 48 -2.47 13.39 -5.89
C PRO A 48 -3.37 12.16 -6.12
N ASP A 49 -3.07 11.32 -7.10
CA ASP A 49 -3.86 10.12 -7.41
C ASP A 49 -3.49 8.93 -6.51
N ILE A 50 -2.39 9.02 -5.77
CA ILE A 50 -1.91 7.99 -4.85
C ILE A 50 -1.97 8.45 -3.40
N SER A 51 -1.56 9.70 -3.14
CA SER A 51 -1.40 10.25 -1.79
C SER A 51 -2.18 11.55 -1.55
N GLY A 52 -3.01 11.95 -2.52
CA GLY A 52 -3.94 13.06 -2.35
C GLY A 52 -4.93 12.82 -1.22
N ILE A 53 -5.42 13.90 -0.61
CA ILE A 53 -6.24 13.80 0.61
C ILE A 53 -7.50 12.96 0.42
N GLY A 54 -8.18 13.06 -0.72
CA GLY A 54 -9.37 12.25 -0.99
C GLY A 54 -9.06 10.77 -1.24
N VAL A 55 -7.90 10.44 -1.81
CA VAL A 55 -7.46 9.04 -1.94
C VAL A 55 -7.06 8.48 -0.58
N ALA A 56 -6.39 9.28 0.26
CA ALA A 56 -6.09 8.92 1.63
C ALA A 56 -7.35 8.62 2.46
N LEU A 57 -8.40 9.42 2.31
CA LEU A 57 -9.71 9.13 2.88
C LEU A 57 -10.31 7.83 2.33
N GLY A 58 -10.13 7.53 1.04
CA GLY A 58 -10.49 6.25 0.44
C GLY A 58 -9.84 5.06 1.14
N TYR A 59 -8.54 5.12 1.47
CA TYR A 59 -7.87 4.07 2.25
C TYR A 59 -8.48 3.92 3.64
N ILE A 60 -8.69 5.04 4.35
CA ILE A 60 -9.29 5.06 5.69
C ILE A 60 -10.71 4.46 5.66
N PHE A 61 -11.52 4.81 4.67
CA PHE A 61 -12.85 4.23 4.49
C PHE A 61 -12.77 2.73 4.18
N ALA A 62 -11.85 2.31 3.30
CA ALA A 62 -11.66 0.90 3.00
C ALA A 62 -11.37 0.10 4.28
N THR A 63 -10.40 0.55 5.09
CA THR A 63 -10.04 -0.10 6.36
C THR A 63 -11.17 -0.05 7.38
N GLY A 64 -11.81 1.12 7.56
CA GLY A 64 -12.86 1.31 8.56
C GLY A 64 -14.11 0.48 8.26
N ILE A 65 -14.56 0.48 7.01
CA ILE A 65 -15.73 -0.31 6.57
C ILE A 65 -15.42 -1.81 6.67
N SER A 66 -14.24 -2.25 6.23
CA SER A 66 -13.82 -3.65 6.34
C SER A 66 -13.82 -4.12 7.79
N ALA A 67 -13.20 -3.36 8.70
CA ALA A 67 -13.12 -3.69 10.11
C ALA A 67 -14.51 -3.75 10.74
N LEU A 68 -15.37 -2.76 10.47
CA LEU A 68 -16.73 -2.70 11.00
C LEU A 68 -17.58 -3.88 10.53
N LEU A 69 -17.65 -4.11 9.21
CA LEU A 69 -18.47 -5.19 8.65
C LEU A 69 -17.95 -6.57 9.07
N SER A 70 -16.63 -6.76 9.12
CA SER A 70 -16.03 -8.02 9.56
C SER A 70 -16.30 -8.31 11.04
N LEU A 71 -16.22 -7.29 11.89
CA LEU A 71 -16.55 -7.42 13.31
C LEU A 71 -18.02 -7.77 13.52
N VAL A 72 -18.93 -7.05 12.83
CA VAL A 72 -20.37 -7.31 12.91
C VAL A 72 -20.67 -8.73 12.43
N ALA A 73 -20.08 -9.19 11.33
CA ALA A 73 -20.29 -10.54 10.82
C ALA A 73 -19.92 -11.62 11.84
N VAL A 74 -18.77 -11.46 12.52
CA VAL A 74 -18.31 -12.43 13.53
C VAL A 74 -19.21 -12.40 14.77
N VAL A 75 -19.62 -11.22 15.24
CA VAL A 75 -20.49 -11.07 16.42
C VAL A 75 -21.88 -11.63 16.13
N VAL A 76 -22.48 -11.22 15.03
CA VAL A 76 -23.85 -11.60 14.65
C VAL A 76 -23.92 -13.09 14.31
N GLY A 77 -22.90 -13.66 13.66
CA GLY A 77 -22.83 -15.09 13.37
C GLY A 77 -22.87 -16.00 14.61
N ARG A 78 -22.69 -15.46 15.81
CA ARG A 78 -22.79 -16.19 17.08
C ARG A 78 -24.16 -16.07 17.76
N TRP A 79 -25.02 -15.18 17.29
CA TRP A 79 -26.29 -14.88 17.93
C TRP A 79 -27.44 -15.54 17.18
N GLN A 80 -28.29 -16.28 17.90
CA GLN A 80 -29.43 -17.01 17.32
C GLN A 80 -30.76 -16.23 17.40
N SER A 81 -30.72 -14.90 17.32
CA SER A 81 -31.94 -14.08 17.39
C SER A 81 -32.48 -13.71 16.01
N ALA A 82 -33.78 -13.45 15.89
CA ALA A 82 -34.38 -12.99 14.64
C ALA A 82 -33.77 -11.66 14.13
N ARG A 83 -33.38 -10.77 15.05
CA ARG A 83 -32.63 -9.54 14.70
C ARG A 83 -31.23 -9.85 14.20
N ALA A 84 -30.56 -10.85 14.78
CA ALA A 84 -29.25 -11.31 14.33
C ALA A 84 -29.34 -11.88 12.91
N TYR A 85 -30.41 -12.61 12.56
CA TYR A 85 -30.59 -13.09 11.19
C TYR A 85 -30.69 -11.95 10.17
N ARG A 86 -31.49 -10.90 10.44
CA ARG A 86 -31.58 -9.71 9.57
C ARG A 86 -30.25 -8.97 9.48
N ALA A 87 -29.59 -8.77 10.62
CA ALA A 87 -28.26 -8.14 10.65
C ALA A 87 -27.24 -8.97 9.86
N ALA A 88 -27.26 -10.30 9.94
CA ALA A 88 -26.36 -11.18 9.20
C ALA A 88 -26.57 -11.05 7.69
N ALA A 89 -27.83 -11.00 7.25
CA ALA A 89 -28.18 -10.79 5.85
C ALA A 89 -27.66 -9.44 5.36
N ALA A 90 -27.94 -8.35 6.09
CA ALA A 90 -27.47 -7.01 5.73
C ALA A 90 -25.95 -6.89 5.73
N THR A 91 -25.27 -7.48 6.73
CA THR A 91 -23.80 -7.51 6.78
C THR A 91 -23.20 -8.32 5.64
N THR A 92 -23.83 -9.43 5.25
CA THR A 92 -23.39 -10.23 4.09
C THR A 92 -23.49 -9.42 2.80
N THR A 93 -24.64 -8.77 2.55
CA THR A 93 -24.79 -7.87 1.40
C THR A 93 -23.72 -6.77 1.43
N GLY A 94 -23.55 -6.11 2.58
CA GLY A 94 -22.54 -5.07 2.76
C GLY A 94 -21.11 -5.56 2.49
N LEU A 95 -20.74 -6.74 2.96
CA LEU A 95 -19.43 -7.34 2.70
C LEU A 95 -19.22 -7.62 1.21
N GLN A 96 -20.25 -8.10 0.50
CA GLN A 96 -20.15 -8.36 -0.94
C GLN A 96 -19.91 -7.07 -1.73
N SER A 97 -20.70 -6.04 -1.46
CA SER A 97 -20.57 -4.73 -2.11
C SER A 97 -19.24 -4.06 -1.74
N PHE A 98 -18.85 -4.14 -0.47
CA PHE A 98 -17.56 -3.66 0.01
C PHE A 98 -16.42 -4.33 -0.75
N TYR A 99 -16.43 -5.66 -0.84
CA TYR A 99 -15.34 -6.40 -1.46
C TYR A 99 -15.15 -6.01 -2.93
N GLN A 100 -16.25 -5.85 -3.67
CA GLN A 100 -16.18 -5.38 -5.06
C GLN A 100 -15.60 -3.97 -5.14
N SER A 101 -16.17 -3.00 -4.42
CA SER A 101 -15.70 -1.61 -4.40
C SER A 101 -14.23 -1.49 -3.98
N ALA A 102 -13.85 -2.14 -2.88
CA ALA A 102 -12.50 -2.11 -2.35
C ALA A 102 -11.49 -2.77 -3.29
N THR A 103 -11.89 -3.83 -4.02
CA THR A 103 -10.99 -4.48 -4.96
C THR A 103 -10.75 -3.63 -6.20
N TYR A 104 -11.79 -2.99 -6.77
CA TYR A 104 -11.60 -2.05 -7.87
C TYR A 104 -10.76 -0.84 -7.45
N PHE A 105 -10.99 -0.32 -6.24
CA PHE A 105 -10.16 0.72 -5.67
C PHE A 105 -8.70 0.27 -5.54
N ALA A 106 -8.45 -0.93 -4.99
CA ALA A 106 -7.11 -1.48 -4.87
C ALA A 106 -6.42 -1.67 -6.23
N ILE A 107 -7.11 -2.19 -7.25
CA ILE A 107 -6.55 -2.32 -8.61
C ILE A 107 -6.13 -0.95 -9.16
N ALA A 108 -6.98 0.07 -9.04
CA ALA A 108 -6.66 1.42 -9.51
C ALA A 108 -5.43 1.98 -8.78
N VAL A 109 -5.35 1.79 -7.47
CA VAL A 109 -4.20 2.19 -6.65
C VAL A 109 -2.95 1.43 -7.07
N GLN A 110 -3.02 0.11 -7.28
CA GLN A 110 -1.85 -0.66 -7.75
C GLN A 110 -1.33 -0.18 -9.10
N LEU A 111 -2.23 0.14 -10.04
CA LEU A 111 -1.82 0.65 -11.34
C LEU A 111 -1.18 2.04 -11.22
N ALA A 112 -1.75 2.91 -10.38
CA ALA A 112 -1.18 4.22 -10.10
C ALA A 112 0.19 4.11 -9.42
N THR A 113 0.36 3.21 -8.44
CA THR A 113 1.64 2.99 -7.77
C THR A 113 2.69 2.43 -8.72
N ILE A 114 2.34 1.45 -9.57
CA ILE A 114 3.24 0.97 -10.63
C ILE A 114 3.66 2.14 -11.52
N SER A 115 2.71 2.93 -12.01
CA SER A 115 3.02 4.08 -12.86
C SER A 115 3.92 5.09 -12.15
N SER A 116 3.67 5.44 -10.89
CA SER A 116 4.53 6.38 -10.15
C SER A 116 5.93 5.78 -9.96
N LEU A 117 6.02 4.51 -9.55
CA LEU A 117 7.29 3.84 -9.34
C LEU A 117 8.08 3.67 -10.65
N THR A 118 7.48 3.36 -11.80
CA THR A 118 8.23 3.29 -13.06
C THR A 118 8.86 4.63 -13.46
N HIS A 119 8.31 5.76 -12.99
CA HIS A 119 8.87 7.09 -13.21
C HIS A 119 9.79 7.58 -12.08
N LYS A 120 9.76 6.93 -10.90
CA LYS A 120 10.42 7.42 -9.67
C LYS A 120 11.33 6.41 -8.97
N ASP A 121 11.29 5.15 -9.37
CA ASP A 121 11.98 4.02 -8.76
C ASP A 121 13.07 3.53 -9.72
N PHE A 122 14.16 4.28 -9.79
CA PHE A 122 15.21 4.15 -10.82
C PHE A 122 16.19 3.00 -10.58
N GLY A 123 15.71 1.88 -10.04
CA GLY A 123 16.57 0.80 -9.54
C GLY A 123 17.56 1.28 -8.46
N ILE A 124 17.29 2.42 -7.83
CA ILE A 124 18.18 3.01 -6.83
C ILE A 124 17.84 2.43 -5.48
N SER A 125 18.85 1.86 -4.83
CA SER A 125 18.86 1.79 -3.37
C SER A 125 19.15 3.18 -2.82
N THR A 126 18.19 4.09 -2.87
CA THR A 126 18.29 5.34 -2.09
C THR A 126 17.84 5.07 -0.67
N SER A 127 18.54 4.17 0.02
CA SER A 127 18.27 3.83 1.42
C SER A 127 18.19 5.07 2.34
N ASP A 128 18.70 6.21 1.88
CA ASP A 128 18.71 7.52 2.53
C ASP A 128 17.72 8.53 1.89
N PHE A 129 16.44 8.18 1.74
CA PHE A 129 15.31 9.07 1.39
C PHE A 129 15.16 9.59 -0.05
N GLY A 130 16.04 9.22 -0.99
CA GLY A 130 15.72 9.45 -2.40
C GLY A 130 14.38 8.78 -2.76
N ALA A 131 13.51 9.54 -3.41
CA ALA A 131 12.14 9.21 -3.79
C ALA A 131 11.15 8.99 -2.62
N ILE A 132 10.88 10.04 -1.82
CA ILE A 132 9.75 10.07 -0.86
C ILE A 132 8.44 9.62 -1.52
N GLU A 133 8.20 10.07 -2.76
CA GLU A 133 7.05 9.64 -3.55
C GLU A 133 7.00 8.12 -3.77
N ALA A 134 8.14 7.48 -4.06
CA ALA A 134 8.22 6.03 -4.22
C ALA A 134 7.90 5.30 -2.91
N GLN A 135 8.40 5.81 -1.78
CA GLN A 135 8.09 5.23 -0.47
C GLN A 135 6.59 5.30 -0.15
N ILE A 136 5.95 6.42 -0.48
CA ILE A 136 4.49 6.55 -0.34
C ILE A 136 3.78 5.56 -1.25
N ALA A 137 4.21 5.43 -2.51
CA ALA A 137 3.63 4.49 -3.48
C ALA A 137 3.78 3.02 -3.06
N GLN A 138 4.88 2.64 -2.42
CA GLN A 138 5.08 1.31 -1.85
C GLN A 138 4.16 1.08 -0.65
N ALA A 139 4.09 2.03 0.29
CA ALA A 139 3.23 1.92 1.48
C ALA A 139 1.74 1.81 1.13
N VAL A 140 1.24 2.65 0.23
CA VAL A 140 -0.17 2.65 -0.18
C VAL A 140 -0.54 1.42 -1.01
N SER A 141 0.39 0.85 -1.78
CA SER A 141 0.20 -0.42 -2.48
C SER A 141 -0.15 -1.53 -1.49
N VAL A 142 0.49 -1.58 -0.33
CA VAL A 142 0.18 -2.61 0.67
C VAL A 142 -1.07 -2.27 1.46
N VAL A 143 -1.24 -1.01 1.86
CA VAL A 143 -2.36 -0.59 2.72
C VAL A 143 -3.72 -0.79 2.05
N CYS A 144 -3.82 -0.68 0.73
CA CYS A 144 -5.08 -0.89 0.01
C CYS A 144 -5.48 -2.37 -0.10
N MET A 145 -4.55 -3.31 0.13
CA MET A 145 -4.82 -4.75 0.10
C MET A 145 -5.27 -5.31 1.46
N LEU A 146 -4.76 -4.75 2.57
CA LEU A 146 -5.07 -5.22 3.92
C LEU A 146 -6.58 -5.31 4.24
N PRO A 147 -7.44 -4.35 3.80
CA PRO A 147 -8.87 -4.40 4.03
C PRO A 147 -9.59 -5.55 3.30
N LEU A 148 -8.97 -6.18 2.30
CA LEU A 148 -9.59 -7.26 1.52
C LEU A 148 -9.54 -8.62 2.23
N LEU A 149 -8.60 -8.79 3.17
CA LEU A 149 -8.29 -10.12 3.74
C LEU A 149 -9.45 -10.68 4.57
N ALA A 150 -9.96 -9.93 5.55
CA ALA A 150 -11.02 -10.41 6.44
C ALA A 150 -12.36 -10.65 5.71
N PRO A 151 -12.86 -9.72 4.86
CA PRO A 151 -14.08 -9.94 4.09
C PRO A 151 -14.04 -11.16 3.17
N LEU A 152 -12.89 -11.47 2.56
CA LEU A 152 -12.79 -12.64 1.68
C LEU A 152 -13.10 -13.94 2.43
N VAL A 153 -12.52 -14.13 3.62
CA VAL A 153 -12.75 -15.34 4.42
C VAL A 153 -14.21 -15.44 4.85
N LEU A 154 -14.79 -14.33 5.27
CA LEU A 154 -16.18 -14.29 5.74
C LEU A 154 -17.18 -14.58 4.63
N LEU A 155 -16.89 -14.12 3.40
CA LEU A 155 -17.74 -14.35 2.24
C LEU A 155 -17.61 -15.76 1.66
N ASP A 156 -16.43 -16.36 1.68
CA ASP A 156 -16.23 -17.74 1.19
C ASP A 156 -16.94 -18.78 2.04
N GLY A 157 -17.14 -18.51 3.34
CA GLY A 157 -17.96 -19.37 4.19
C GLY A 157 -19.44 -19.43 3.79
N ILE A 158 -19.90 -18.54 2.91
CA ILE A 158 -21.30 -18.39 2.50
C ILE A 158 -21.55 -19.00 1.10
N ASP A 159 -20.59 -18.85 0.18
CA ASP A 159 -20.73 -19.31 -1.22
C ASP A 159 -20.21 -20.76 -1.36
N GLY A 160 -21.12 -21.74 -1.49
CA GLY A 160 -20.79 -23.18 -1.50
C GLY A 160 -19.97 -23.71 -2.68
N GLU A 161 -19.59 -22.89 -3.67
CA GLU A 161 -18.75 -23.28 -4.82
C GLU A 161 -17.54 -22.35 -4.99
N SER A 162 -16.44 -22.63 -4.29
CA SER A 162 -15.30 -21.70 -4.18
C SER A 162 -14.41 -21.59 -5.44
N TRP A 163 -14.43 -22.55 -6.37
CA TRP A 163 -13.51 -22.58 -7.53
C TRP A 163 -13.89 -21.66 -8.70
N ARG A 164 -15.12 -21.14 -8.76
CA ARG A 164 -15.60 -20.19 -9.78
C ARG A 164 -15.85 -18.79 -9.21
N ASN A 165 -15.28 -18.49 -8.05
CA ASN A 165 -15.53 -17.24 -7.37
C ASN A 165 -14.79 -16.07 -8.05
N PRO A 166 -15.49 -15.12 -8.70
CA PRO A 166 -14.84 -13.98 -9.37
C PRO A 166 -14.05 -13.11 -8.39
N ARG A 167 -14.41 -13.12 -7.11
CA ARG A 167 -13.67 -12.42 -6.04
C ARG A 167 -12.23 -12.91 -5.92
N LEU A 168 -12.00 -14.20 -6.14
CA LEU A 168 -10.66 -14.75 -6.11
C LEU A 168 -9.82 -14.26 -7.27
N PHE A 169 -10.35 -14.32 -8.49
CA PHE A 169 -9.64 -13.78 -9.64
C PHE A 169 -9.20 -12.33 -9.39
N LEU A 170 -10.11 -11.51 -8.85
CA LEU A 170 -9.80 -10.12 -8.54
C LEU A 170 -8.74 -9.96 -7.43
N LEU A 171 -8.76 -10.75 -6.35
CA LEU A 171 -7.68 -10.74 -5.37
C LEU A 171 -6.33 -11.10 -5.99
N HIS A 172 -6.29 -12.15 -6.82
CA HIS A 172 -5.06 -12.59 -7.47
C HIS A 172 -4.52 -11.52 -8.41
N LEU A 173 -5.40 -10.80 -9.12
CA LEU A 173 -5.00 -9.67 -9.94
C LEU A 173 -4.37 -8.57 -9.08
N VAL A 174 -4.99 -8.20 -7.96
CA VAL A 174 -4.41 -7.21 -7.02
C VAL A 174 -3.05 -7.65 -6.48
N VAL A 175 -2.92 -8.91 -6.08
CA VAL A 175 -1.67 -9.49 -5.57
C VAL A 175 -0.60 -9.57 -6.65
N ALA A 176 -0.96 -9.88 -7.90
CA ALA A 176 -0.03 -9.90 -9.02
C ALA A 176 0.48 -8.49 -9.33
N LEU A 177 -0.40 -7.48 -9.32
CA LEU A 177 -0.02 -6.09 -9.53
C LEU A 177 0.88 -5.56 -8.40
N SER A 178 0.62 -5.95 -7.14
CA SER A 178 1.44 -5.52 -6.01
C SER A 178 2.85 -6.10 -6.00
N PHE A 179 3.14 -7.08 -6.85
CA PHE A 179 4.47 -7.66 -6.96
C PHE A 179 5.52 -6.64 -7.43
N TYR A 180 5.16 -5.70 -8.29
CA TYR A 180 6.09 -4.66 -8.74
C TYR A 180 6.46 -3.70 -7.60
N PRO A 181 5.52 -3.05 -6.88
CA PRO A 181 5.84 -2.27 -5.68
C PRO A 181 6.60 -3.05 -4.61
N PHE A 182 6.31 -4.34 -4.45
CA PHE A 182 7.03 -5.20 -3.51
C PHE A 182 8.48 -5.45 -3.91
N LEU A 183 8.75 -5.75 -5.19
CA LEU A 183 10.11 -5.93 -5.70
C LEU A 183 10.91 -4.63 -5.62
N SER A 184 10.28 -3.54 -6.02
CA SER A 184 10.78 -2.16 -5.86
C SER A 184 11.27 -1.93 -4.42
N ARG A 185 10.42 -2.21 -3.43
CA ARG A 185 10.78 -2.10 -2.01
C ARG A 185 11.92 -3.04 -1.59
N CYS A 186 11.93 -4.28 -2.09
CA CYS A 186 13.00 -5.23 -1.82
C CYS A 186 14.35 -4.71 -2.35
N ILE A 187 14.38 -4.13 -3.56
CA ILE A 187 15.59 -3.54 -4.13
C ILE A 187 16.05 -2.39 -3.25
N GLN A 188 15.15 -1.48 -2.87
CA GLN A 188 15.50 -0.34 -2.02
C GLN A 188 16.09 -0.76 -0.66
N TRP A 189 15.60 -1.85 -0.06
CA TRP A 189 16.06 -2.29 1.26
C TRP A 189 17.31 -3.17 1.24
N PHE A 190 17.45 -4.02 0.23
CA PHE A 190 18.53 -5.03 0.19
C PHE A 190 19.68 -4.68 -0.75
N ALA A 191 19.47 -3.81 -1.75
CA ALA A 191 20.56 -3.43 -2.64
C ALA A 191 21.51 -2.42 -1.93
N PRO A 192 22.82 -2.47 -2.22
CA PRO A 192 23.77 -1.52 -1.64
C PRO A 192 23.43 -0.09 -2.09
N SER A 193 23.50 0.87 -1.17
CA SER A 193 23.32 2.28 -1.51
C SER A 193 24.44 2.72 -2.46
N PRO A 194 24.12 3.40 -3.57
CA PRO A 194 25.12 4.01 -4.43
C PRO A 194 25.64 5.34 -3.85
N ILE A 195 25.13 5.79 -2.70
CA ILE A 195 25.61 6.96 -1.97
C ILE A 195 26.55 6.48 -0.84
N GLY A 196 27.78 6.98 -0.84
CA GLY A 196 28.73 6.82 0.26
C GLY A 196 30.20 6.81 -0.18
N ASP A 197 31.09 6.41 0.72
CA ASP A 197 32.54 6.39 0.48
C ASP A 197 33.10 4.96 0.30
N GLY A 198 32.21 3.97 0.20
CA GLY A 198 32.54 2.55 0.11
C GLY A 198 32.72 2.01 -1.31
N ARG A 199 33.07 0.72 -1.43
CA ARG A 199 33.12 0.05 -2.75
C ARG A 199 31.72 -0.03 -3.35
N GLY A 200 31.59 0.44 -4.60
CA GLY A 200 30.32 0.48 -5.32
C GLY A 200 29.53 1.77 -5.12
N ALA A 201 30.04 2.70 -4.33
CA ALA A 201 29.48 4.04 -4.27
C ALA A 201 29.80 4.84 -5.55
N VAL A 202 28.84 5.65 -5.94
CA VAL A 202 28.81 6.46 -7.16
C VAL A 202 28.98 7.93 -6.81
N VAL A 203 28.40 8.36 -5.69
CA VAL A 203 28.50 9.72 -5.15
C VAL A 203 28.93 9.63 -3.68
N SER A 204 29.82 10.53 -3.25
CA SER A 204 30.26 10.61 -1.85
C SER A 204 29.13 11.05 -0.91
N PHE A 205 29.23 10.72 0.37
CA PHE A 205 28.27 11.24 1.36
C PHE A 205 28.29 12.76 1.44
N ALA A 206 29.45 13.38 1.27
CA ALA A 206 29.62 14.83 1.36
C ALA A 206 28.87 15.55 0.23
N ASP A 207 29.00 15.06 -1.00
CA ASP A 207 28.37 15.68 -2.17
C ASP A 207 26.85 15.51 -2.15
N TRP A 208 26.37 14.32 -1.77
CA TRP A 208 24.93 14.06 -1.67
C TRP A 208 24.27 14.85 -0.54
N ASN A 209 24.95 15.04 0.59
CA ASN A 209 24.46 15.86 1.69
C ASN A 209 24.25 17.33 1.28
N THR A 210 25.00 17.83 0.29
CA THR A 210 24.73 19.15 -0.30
C THR A 210 23.37 19.19 -0.99
N VAL A 211 23.02 18.14 -1.75
CA VAL A 211 21.70 18.01 -2.39
C VAL A 211 20.60 17.94 -1.33
N GLU A 212 20.78 17.14 -0.28
CA GLU A 212 19.84 17.02 0.83
C GLU A 212 19.56 18.37 1.49
N ARG A 213 20.60 19.16 1.79
CA ARG A 213 20.47 20.47 2.43
C ARG A 213 19.76 21.51 1.56
N ILE A 214 19.94 21.42 0.25
CA ILE A 214 19.27 22.30 -0.71
C ILE A 214 17.77 21.98 -0.77
N CYS A 215 17.40 20.69 -0.69
CA CYS A 215 16.00 20.29 -0.67
C CYS A 215 15.34 20.45 0.72
N PHE A 216 16.10 20.28 1.80
CA PHE A 216 15.65 20.32 3.19
C PHE A 216 16.62 21.14 4.05
N ALA A 217 16.29 22.39 4.43
CA ALA A 217 17.27 23.22 5.16
C ALA A 217 17.63 22.73 6.57
N ASP A 218 16.80 21.90 7.19
CA ASP A 218 17.11 21.25 8.47
C ASP A 218 17.81 19.90 8.27
N GLY A 219 18.08 19.50 7.01
CA GLY A 219 18.44 18.14 6.64
C GLY A 219 17.30 17.14 6.85
N LEU A 220 17.58 15.86 6.58
CA LEU A 220 16.67 14.75 6.83
C LEU A 220 16.97 14.02 8.15
N ASP A 221 17.97 14.48 8.90
CA ASP A 221 18.47 13.83 10.13
C ASP A 221 17.34 13.60 11.16
N LYS A 222 16.47 14.60 11.38
CA LYS A 222 15.32 14.46 12.29
C LYS A 222 14.33 13.38 11.86
N LEU A 223 14.20 13.14 10.55
CA LEU A 223 13.34 12.09 10.00
C LEU A 223 14.00 10.71 10.11
N ARG A 224 15.33 10.68 9.94
CA ARG A 224 16.16 9.48 10.08
C ARG A 224 16.23 8.97 11.52
N ASP A 225 16.25 9.88 12.49
CA ASP A 225 16.29 9.58 13.92
C ASP A 225 14.93 9.13 14.48
N ASP A 226 13.85 9.26 13.72
CA ASP A 226 12.53 8.82 14.12
C ASP A 226 12.39 7.29 13.94
N SER A 227 12.25 6.60 15.08
CA SER A 227 12.13 5.13 15.15
C SER A 227 11.00 4.53 14.29
N LEU A 228 9.89 5.26 14.08
CA LEU A 228 8.78 4.80 13.25
C LEU A 228 9.15 4.83 11.77
N TYR A 229 9.95 5.80 11.37
CA TYR A 229 10.47 5.89 10.01
C TYR A 229 11.57 4.89 9.73
N ALA A 230 12.52 4.73 10.65
CA ALA A 230 13.56 3.73 10.54
C ALA A 230 12.98 2.30 10.39
N SER A 231 11.79 2.05 10.93
CA SER A 231 11.08 0.78 10.83
C SER A 231 10.06 0.70 9.69
N ALA A 232 9.86 1.77 8.89
CA ALA A 232 8.86 1.82 7.84
C ALA A 232 9.05 0.72 6.78
N GLY A 233 10.28 0.55 6.28
CA GLY A 233 10.58 -0.50 5.30
C GLY A 233 10.30 -1.90 5.83
N ILE A 234 10.64 -2.18 7.10
CA ILE A 234 10.34 -3.46 7.74
C ILE A 234 8.83 -3.67 7.87
N LEU A 235 8.10 -2.64 8.31
CA LEU A 235 6.66 -2.72 8.47
C LEU A 235 5.94 -3.01 7.14
N GLU A 236 6.38 -2.39 6.05
CA GLU A 236 5.84 -2.63 4.71
C GLU A 236 6.14 -4.04 4.21
N LEU A 237 7.37 -4.53 4.42
CA LEU A 237 7.75 -5.90 4.09
C LEU A 237 6.95 -6.92 4.90
N LEU A 238 6.77 -6.68 6.20
CA LEU A 238 5.93 -7.52 7.07
C LEU A 238 4.46 -7.50 6.62
N SER A 239 3.93 -6.33 6.27
CA SER A 239 2.55 -6.18 5.81
C SER A 239 2.33 -6.90 4.47
N SER A 240 3.28 -6.78 3.54
CA SER A 240 3.27 -7.52 2.27
C SER A 240 3.33 -9.02 2.50
N LEU A 241 4.20 -9.47 3.41
CA LEU A 241 4.33 -10.87 3.77
C LEU A 241 3.01 -11.41 4.34
N VAL A 242 2.31 -10.66 5.19
CA VAL A 242 0.98 -11.04 5.70
C VAL A 242 -0.02 -11.24 4.57
N VAL A 243 -0.09 -10.31 3.60
CA VAL A 243 -0.98 -10.42 2.42
C VAL A 243 -0.64 -11.66 1.58
N TYR A 244 0.64 -11.92 1.32
CA TYR A 244 1.07 -13.07 0.52
C TYR A 244 0.85 -14.40 1.23
N LEU A 245 1.20 -14.49 2.51
CA LEU A 245 0.95 -15.70 3.31
C LEU A 245 -0.55 -15.98 3.44
N PHE A 246 -1.37 -14.94 3.61
CA PHE A 246 -2.82 -15.08 3.61
C PHE A 246 -3.33 -15.61 2.26
N THR A 247 -2.88 -15.03 1.15
CA THR A 247 -3.29 -15.45 -0.20
C THR A 247 -2.89 -16.90 -0.46
N LEU A 248 -1.67 -17.29 -0.08
CA LEU A 248 -1.19 -18.66 -0.17
C LEU A 248 -2.01 -19.61 0.72
N TRP A 249 -2.26 -19.23 1.98
CA TRP A 249 -3.09 -20.02 2.90
C TRP A 249 -4.49 -20.26 2.33
N TYR A 250 -5.08 -19.24 1.71
CA TYR A 250 -6.39 -19.31 1.10
C TYR A 250 -6.38 -20.23 -0.14
N LEU A 251 -5.39 -20.08 -1.03
CA LEU A 251 -5.19 -20.95 -2.19
C LEU A 251 -5.04 -22.42 -1.84
N LEU A 252 -4.30 -22.73 -0.77
CA LEU A 252 -4.13 -24.09 -0.26
C LEU A 252 -5.46 -24.72 0.18
N GLY A 253 -6.40 -23.90 0.67
CA GLY A 253 -7.77 -24.33 0.98
C GLY A 253 -8.55 -24.80 -0.25
N LEU A 254 -8.42 -24.07 -1.36
CA LEU A 254 -9.14 -24.33 -2.61
C LEU A 254 -8.64 -25.58 -3.36
N ILE A 255 -7.36 -25.91 -3.26
CA ILE A 255 -6.75 -27.06 -3.96
C ILE A 255 -7.45 -28.39 -3.62
N GLY A 256 -8.08 -28.48 -2.44
CA GLY A 256 -8.81 -29.68 -2.02
C GLY A 256 -10.30 -29.72 -2.40
N THR A 257 -10.90 -28.63 -2.86
CA THR A 257 -12.34 -28.57 -3.19
C THR A 257 -12.62 -29.00 -4.63
N GLY A 258 -11.66 -28.88 -5.55
CA GLY A 258 -11.86 -29.20 -6.97
C GLY A 258 -12.28 -30.65 -7.26
N HIS A 259 -13.13 -30.84 -8.28
CA HIS A 259 -13.68 -32.11 -8.78
C HIS A 259 -12.65 -33.21 -9.10
N GLY A 260 -11.35 -32.90 -9.13
CA GLY A 260 -10.24 -33.80 -9.42
C GLY A 260 -9.39 -34.24 -8.22
N ALA A 261 -9.75 -33.91 -6.96
CA ALA A 261 -8.97 -34.22 -5.75
C ALA A 261 -8.89 -35.73 -5.38
N ARG A 262 -8.86 -36.62 -6.37
CA ARG A 262 -8.82 -38.08 -6.25
C ARG A 262 -7.47 -38.66 -5.80
N LYS A 263 -6.39 -37.86 -5.71
CA LYS A 263 -5.08 -38.33 -5.24
C LYS A 263 -4.98 -38.21 -3.71
N GLY A 264 -4.74 -39.33 -3.02
CA GLY A 264 -4.76 -39.44 -1.55
C GLY A 264 -3.89 -38.42 -0.79
N LYS A 265 -2.79 -37.93 -1.39
CA LYS A 265 -1.92 -36.90 -0.79
C LYS A 265 -2.59 -35.52 -0.72
N ILE A 266 -3.39 -35.14 -1.72
CA ILE A 266 -4.11 -33.85 -1.73
C ILE A 266 -5.25 -33.88 -0.71
N ARG A 267 -5.96 -35.02 -0.62
CA ARG A 267 -7.03 -35.22 0.36
C ARG A 267 -6.53 -35.12 1.80
N SER A 268 -5.35 -35.65 2.10
CA SER A 268 -4.79 -35.59 3.46
C SER A 268 -4.36 -34.17 3.86
N ILE A 269 -3.84 -33.38 2.91
CA ILE A 269 -3.53 -31.96 3.11
C ILE A 269 -4.81 -31.16 3.38
N HIS A 270 -5.83 -31.33 2.54
CA HIS A 270 -7.11 -30.63 2.71
C HIS A 270 -7.81 -30.99 4.04
N ALA A 271 -7.78 -32.26 4.46
CA ALA A 271 -8.32 -32.67 5.76
C ALA A 271 -7.59 -32.00 6.94
N LYS A 272 -6.25 -31.88 6.87
CA LYS A 272 -5.47 -31.14 7.88
C LYS A 272 -5.81 -29.65 7.87
N TRP A 273 -5.98 -29.05 6.69
CA TRP A 273 -6.36 -27.65 6.52
C TRP A 273 -7.75 -27.36 7.11
N ASN A 274 -8.76 -28.18 6.80
CA ASN A 274 -10.10 -28.06 7.38
C ASN A 274 -10.08 -28.22 8.90
N LYS A 275 -9.27 -29.14 9.43
CA LYS A 275 -9.11 -29.31 10.88
C LYS A 275 -8.50 -28.06 11.54
N LEU A 276 -7.49 -27.46 10.92
CA LEU A 276 -6.90 -26.21 11.40
C LEU A 276 -7.92 -25.07 11.39
N ASN A 277 -8.66 -24.90 10.31
CA ASN A 277 -9.65 -23.82 10.21
C ASN A 277 -10.82 -24.01 11.16
N ALA A 278 -11.30 -25.25 11.37
CA ALA A 278 -12.29 -25.54 12.38
C ALA A 278 -11.77 -25.22 13.79
N TRP A 279 -10.49 -25.52 14.07
CA TRP A 279 -9.85 -25.19 15.35
C TRP A 279 -9.73 -23.68 15.57
N ILE A 280 -9.36 -22.92 14.53
CA ILE A 280 -9.31 -21.44 14.57
C ILE A 280 -10.73 -20.87 14.74
N GLY A 281 -11.68 -21.28 13.90
CA GLY A 281 -13.05 -20.78 13.89
C GLY A 281 -13.82 -21.06 15.19
N GLY A 282 -13.51 -22.18 15.86
CA GLY A 282 -14.06 -22.50 17.18
C GLY A 282 -13.62 -21.53 18.29
N ARG A 283 -12.52 -20.78 18.09
CA ARG A 283 -11.92 -19.90 19.11
C ARG A 283 -12.13 -18.43 18.74
N PHE A 284 -13.12 -17.83 19.40
CA PHE A 284 -13.51 -16.42 19.16
C PHE A 284 -12.34 -15.45 19.15
N TYR A 285 -11.51 -15.53 20.18
CA TYR A 285 -10.39 -14.63 20.38
C TYR A 285 -9.35 -14.76 19.25
N LEU A 286 -9.14 -15.96 18.68
CA LEU A 286 -8.23 -16.14 17.55
C LEU A 286 -8.79 -15.49 16.28
N VAL A 287 -10.09 -15.63 16.03
CA VAL A 287 -10.75 -14.98 14.89
C VAL A 287 -10.64 -13.46 15.00
N LEU A 288 -10.89 -12.90 16.19
CA LEU A 288 -10.73 -11.47 16.43
C LEU A 288 -9.28 -11.00 16.26
N MET A 289 -8.31 -11.75 16.79
CA MET A 289 -6.89 -11.42 16.64
C MET A 289 -6.46 -11.43 15.18
N LEU A 290 -6.88 -12.44 14.41
CA LEU A 290 -6.58 -12.52 12.97
C LEU A 290 -7.21 -11.36 12.18
N GLN A 291 -8.38 -10.87 12.59
CA GLN A 291 -8.99 -9.66 12.01
C GLN A 291 -8.32 -8.36 12.46
N ALA A 292 -7.79 -8.31 13.68
CA ALA A 292 -7.11 -7.13 14.21
C ALA A 292 -5.75 -6.88 13.55
N ILE A 293 -5.04 -7.94 13.12
CA ILE A 293 -3.70 -7.81 12.52
C ILE A 293 -3.70 -6.87 11.28
N PRO A 294 -4.53 -7.08 10.23
CA PRO A 294 -4.55 -6.18 9.08
C PRO A 294 -4.92 -4.74 9.45
N PHE A 295 -5.79 -4.56 10.45
CA PHE A 295 -6.21 -3.25 10.92
C PHE A 295 -5.08 -2.49 11.62
N VAL A 296 -4.37 -3.14 12.54
CA VAL A 296 -3.22 -2.56 13.25
C VAL A 296 -2.11 -2.22 12.25
N LEU A 297 -1.79 -3.12 11.32
CA LEU A 297 -0.81 -2.86 10.27
C LEU A 297 -1.22 -1.65 9.40
N SER A 298 -2.50 -1.54 9.05
CA SER A 298 -3.01 -0.39 8.29
C SER A 298 -2.80 0.93 9.04
N ILE A 299 -3.09 0.99 10.34
CA ILE A 299 -2.89 2.19 11.16
C ILE A 299 -1.41 2.60 11.18
N LEU A 300 -0.50 1.65 11.38
CA LEU A 300 0.92 1.93 11.42
C LEU A 300 1.42 2.45 10.05
N LEU A 301 0.93 1.86 8.94
CA LEU A 301 1.23 2.35 7.60
C LEU A 301 0.66 3.75 7.35
N TYR A 302 -0.54 4.07 7.86
CA TYR A 302 -1.10 5.41 7.74
C TYR A 302 -0.23 6.46 8.43
N ILE A 303 0.30 6.16 9.62
CA ILE A 303 1.21 7.08 10.31
C ILE A 303 2.41 7.41 9.41
N ILE A 304 3.03 6.40 8.79
CA ILE A 304 4.16 6.59 7.86
C ILE A 304 3.73 7.40 6.64
N ILE A 305 2.63 7.03 5.98
CA ILE A 305 2.13 7.70 4.77
C ILE A 305 1.87 9.18 5.06
N PHE A 306 1.16 9.52 6.14
CA PHE A 306 0.83 10.91 6.47
C PHE A 306 2.07 11.72 6.85
N ARG A 307 3.03 11.08 7.51
CA ARG A 307 4.26 11.75 7.90
C ARG A 307 5.14 12.00 6.67
N LEU A 308 5.32 11.02 5.77
CA LEU A 308 5.98 11.21 4.46
C LEU A 308 5.29 12.29 3.61
N ARG A 309 3.96 12.30 3.61
CA ARG A 309 3.15 13.33 2.93
C ARG A 309 3.43 14.73 3.50
N SER A 310 3.57 14.86 4.82
CA SER A 310 3.94 16.12 5.48
C SER A 310 5.33 16.58 5.03
N THR A 311 6.31 15.68 5.03
CA THR A 311 7.67 15.98 4.57
C THR A 311 7.69 16.41 3.10
N GLN A 312 6.92 15.73 2.25
CA GLN A 312 6.77 16.11 0.84
C GLN A 312 6.09 17.46 0.66
N GLN A 313 5.09 17.80 1.48
CA GLN A 313 4.45 19.10 1.44
C GLN A 313 5.44 20.22 1.84
N GLU A 314 6.27 20.00 2.85
CA GLU A 314 7.32 20.94 3.26
C GLU A 314 8.34 21.19 2.14
N LEU A 315 8.78 20.11 1.47
CA LEU A 315 9.66 20.17 0.31
C LEU A 315 9.06 21.03 -0.82
N VAL A 316 7.82 20.74 -1.21
CA VAL A 316 7.14 21.45 -2.31
C VAL A 316 6.91 22.93 -1.98
N THR A 317 6.62 23.23 -0.71
CA THR A 317 6.48 24.61 -0.23
C THR A 317 7.80 25.38 -0.33
N ARG A 318 8.94 24.73 -0.06
CA ARG A 318 10.28 25.35 -0.21
C ARG A 318 10.62 25.67 -1.66
N MET A 319 10.22 24.81 -2.59
CA MET A 319 10.36 25.07 -4.02
C MET A 319 9.39 26.17 -4.53
N THR A 320 8.61 26.81 -3.64
CA THR A 320 7.62 27.85 -3.96
C THR A 320 6.47 27.40 -4.86
N ILE A 321 6.19 26.09 -4.87
CA ILE A 321 5.10 25.48 -5.66
C ILE A 321 3.93 25.16 -4.73
N GLY A 322 2.70 25.18 -5.27
CA GLY A 322 1.53 24.67 -4.55
C GLY A 322 1.55 23.15 -4.41
N TYR A 323 1.29 22.63 -3.20
CA TYR A 323 1.16 21.19 -2.98
C TYR A 323 -0.20 20.66 -3.43
N ASN A 324 -0.23 20.03 -4.61
CA ASN A 324 -1.46 19.50 -5.21
C ASN A 324 -2.12 18.36 -4.43
N GLY A 325 -1.40 17.70 -3.51
CA GLY A 325 -1.97 16.63 -2.69
C GLY A 325 -3.08 17.07 -1.73
N ASN A 326 -3.23 18.38 -1.48
CA ASN A 326 -4.34 18.94 -0.68
C ASN A 326 -5.56 19.35 -1.53
N ASN A 327 -5.45 19.34 -2.86
CA ASN A 327 -6.52 19.75 -3.76
C ASN A 327 -7.40 18.55 -4.13
N TRP A 328 -8.72 18.74 -4.16
CA TRP A 328 -9.67 17.69 -4.55
C TRP A 328 -9.76 17.57 -6.07
N GLY A 329 -9.11 16.54 -6.62
CA GLY A 329 -9.26 16.14 -8.02
C GLY A 329 -10.36 15.11 -8.25
N PHE A 330 -10.63 14.78 -9.51
CA PHE A 330 -11.62 13.76 -9.88
C PHE A 330 -11.32 12.40 -9.23
N GLY A 331 -10.08 11.90 -9.33
CA GLY A 331 -9.68 10.62 -8.74
C GLY A 331 -9.90 10.56 -7.22
N GLN A 332 -9.64 11.67 -6.52
CA GLN A 332 -9.85 11.81 -5.08
C GLN A 332 -11.33 11.76 -4.67
N ILE A 333 -12.21 12.37 -5.48
CA ILE A 333 -13.67 12.29 -5.26
C ILE A 333 -14.14 10.86 -5.49
N ILE A 334 -13.73 10.24 -6.59
CA ILE A 334 -14.10 8.86 -6.92
C ILE A 334 -13.62 7.87 -5.85
N ALA A 335 -12.41 8.05 -5.31
CA ALA A 335 -11.87 7.22 -4.23
C ALA A 335 -12.74 7.20 -2.96
N THR A 336 -13.48 8.29 -2.70
CA THR A 336 -14.45 8.34 -1.61
C THR A 336 -15.81 7.76 -2.02
N VAL A 337 -16.31 8.14 -3.19
CA VAL A 337 -17.64 7.77 -3.69
C VAL A 337 -17.76 6.27 -4.01
N ILE A 338 -16.65 5.59 -4.32
CA ILE A 338 -16.64 4.16 -4.66
C ILE A 338 -17.22 3.26 -3.53
N PHE A 339 -17.22 3.75 -2.29
CA PHE A 339 -17.78 3.03 -1.13
C PHE A 339 -19.26 3.34 -0.87
N LEU A 340 -19.86 4.31 -1.56
CA LEU A 340 -21.28 4.65 -1.40
C LEU A 340 -22.23 3.45 -1.60
N PRO A 341 -22.03 2.55 -2.60
CA PRO A 341 -22.88 1.37 -2.77
C PRO A 341 -22.97 0.49 -1.53
N VAL A 342 -21.90 0.41 -0.73
CA VAL A 342 -21.87 -0.39 0.52
C VAL A 342 -22.95 0.09 1.49
N PHE A 343 -23.04 1.39 1.69
CA PHE A 343 -24.02 1.98 2.61
C PHE A 343 -25.44 1.82 2.08
N ILE A 344 -25.63 1.99 0.76
CA ILE A 344 -26.93 1.82 0.10
C ILE A 344 -27.42 0.37 0.27
N ASP A 345 -26.56 -0.61 -0.01
CA ASP A 345 -26.92 -2.02 0.02
C ASP A 345 -27.20 -2.54 1.44
N VAL A 346 -26.43 -2.06 2.44
CA VAL A 346 -26.69 -2.33 3.86
C VAL A 346 -28.02 -1.70 4.28
N PHE A 347 -28.26 -0.43 3.95
CA PHE A 347 -29.49 0.27 4.29
C PHE A 347 -30.72 -0.42 3.68
N TYR A 348 -30.66 -0.71 2.37
CA TYR A 348 -31.72 -1.42 1.65
C TYR A 348 -32.01 -2.78 2.29
N SER A 349 -30.97 -3.53 2.65
CA SER A 349 -31.11 -4.84 3.30
C SER A 349 -31.70 -4.78 4.71
N LEU A 350 -31.50 -3.67 5.45
CA LEU A 350 -32.05 -3.49 6.79
C LEU A 350 -33.49 -2.96 6.79
N TRP A 351 -33.87 -2.17 5.79
CA TRP A 351 -35.14 -1.45 5.76
C TRP A 351 -36.23 -2.12 4.89
N LEU A 352 -35.85 -2.78 3.80
CA LEU A 352 -36.82 -3.28 2.80
C LEU A 352 -36.95 -4.81 2.79
N LYS A 353 -36.12 -5.52 3.54
CA LYS A 353 -36.21 -6.98 3.80
C LYS A 353 -36.38 -7.23 5.29
#